data_AF-A0AAW9KYJ8-F1
#
_entry.id   AF-A0AAW9KYJ8-F1
#
_cell.length_a   1.000
_cell.length_b   1.000
_cell.length_c   1.000
_cell.angle_alpha   90.00
_cell.angle_beta   90.00
_cell.angle_gamma   90.00
#
_symmetry.space_group_name_H-M   'P 1'
#
loop_
_entity.id
_entity.type
_entity.pdbx_description
1 polymer ?
#
loop_
_entity_poly.entity_id
_entity_poly.type
_entity_poly.pdbx_seq_one_letter_code
_entity_poly.pdbx_strand_id
1 'polypeptide(L)'
;MDRARATQTSSDTPEQTVLLVDRASRLDESLAALQREDWEVVGASTVTEARQVLRTESVAGIVSELALSGGTGLELLEVVRETSDLPFVLWTDAGDETVAGEAIAAGVTHYVPRREGPRWSSSDSGTRSRRVAPGVTASSSTTP
;
A
#
# COMPACT_ATOMS: atom_id res chain seq x y z
N MET A 1 -11.24 42.38 32.91
CA MET A 1 -10.26 41.98 31.87
C MET A 1 -10.74 40.66 31.30
N ASP A 2 -11.69 40.70 30.37
CA ASP A 2 -12.18 39.53 29.65
C ASP A 2 -11.45 39.47 28.31
N ARG A 3 -10.59 38.46 28.13
CA ARG A 3 -9.97 38.20 26.84
C ARG A 3 -10.89 37.31 26.03
N ALA A 4 -11.47 37.91 25.00
CA ALA A 4 -12.14 37.24 23.90
C ALA A 4 -11.36 36.00 23.45
N ARG A 5 -12.00 34.83 23.50
CA ARG A 5 -11.53 33.66 22.76
C ARG A 5 -12.29 33.64 21.45
N ALA A 6 -11.54 33.92 20.39
CA ALA A 6 -12.01 34.10 19.03
C ALA A 6 -12.84 32.90 18.55
N THR A 7 -13.85 33.24 17.76
CA THR A 7 -14.59 32.39 16.84
C THR A 7 -13.63 31.56 15.99
N GLN A 8 -13.67 30.24 16.13
CA GLN A 8 -13.00 29.34 15.19
C GLN A 8 -13.88 29.25 13.93
N THR A 9 -13.60 30.13 12.97
CA THR A 9 -14.06 30.00 11.59
C THR A 9 -12.94 29.31 10.82
N SER A 10 -13.14 28.07 10.38
CA SER A 10 -12.26 27.43 9.37
C SER A 10 -13.12 26.40 8.62
N SER A 11 -13.87 26.89 7.62
CA SER A 11 -13.71 26.57 6.19
C SER A 11 -14.18 25.15 5.82
N ASP A 12 -15.38 25.10 5.24
CA ASP A 12 -16.07 23.95 4.65
C ASP A 12 -15.40 23.49 3.33
N THR A 13 -14.07 23.60 3.23
CA THR A 13 -13.28 23.24 2.04
C THR A 13 -12.00 22.57 2.53
N PRO A 14 -11.70 21.34 2.07
CA PRO A 14 -10.47 20.68 2.46
C PRO A 14 -9.26 21.55 2.08
N GLU A 15 -8.46 21.98 3.07
CA GLU A 15 -7.27 22.82 2.84
C GLU A 15 -6.11 22.04 2.20
N GLN A 16 -6.25 20.72 2.02
CA GLN A 16 -5.21 19.84 1.50
C GLN A 16 -5.75 18.97 0.36
N THR A 17 -5.10 19.06 -0.79
CA THR A 17 -5.37 18.20 -1.95
C THR A 17 -4.31 17.11 -2.04
N VAL A 18 -4.73 15.86 -2.18
CA VAL A 18 -3.85 14.70 -2.40
C VAL A 18 -4.00 14.23 -3.85
N LEU A 19 -2.88 14.05 -4.54
CA LEU A 19 -2.88 13.44 -5.87
C LEU A 19 -2.87 11.92 -5.73
N LEU A 20 -3.91 11.25 -6.23
CA LEU A 20 -3.94 9.81 -6.44
C LEU A 20 -3.56 9.48 -7.88
N VAL A 21 -2.53 8.66 -8.06
CA VAL A 21 -2.13 8.12 -9.36
C VAL A 21 -2.39 6.62 -9.35
N ASP A 22 -3.37 6.16 -10.11
CA ASP A 22 -3.73 4.74 -10.19
C ASP A 22 -3.97 4.32 -11.64
N ARG A 23 -4.20 3.04 -11.89
CA ARG A 23 -4.66 2.56 -13.19
C ARG A 23 -6.08 3.03 -13.42
N ALA A 24 -6.40 3.41 -14.66
CA ALA A 24 -7.75 3.82 -15.06
C ALA A 24 -8.84 2.83 -14.60
N SER A 25 -8.55 1.52 -14.61
CA SER A 25 -9.49 0.48 -14.19
C SER A 25 -9.77 0.41 -12.68
N ARG A 26 -8.98 1.07 -11.83
CA ARG A 26 -9.16 1.13 -10.36
C ARG A 26 -9.33 2.54 -9.81
N LEU A 27 -9.27 3.56 -10.67
CA LEU A 27 -9.21 4.94 -10.22
C LEU A 27 -10.44 5.32 -9.37
N ASP A 28 -11.64 4.95 -9.79
CA ASP A 28 -12.88 5.25 -9.05
C ASP A 28 -12.93 4.58 -7.67
N GLU A 29 -12.57 3.30 -7.59
CA GLU A 29 -12.50 2.54 -6.33
C GLU A 29 -11.50 3.18 -5.37
N SER A 30 -10.34 3.57 -5.91
CA SER A 30 -9.22 4.10 -5.12
C SER A 30 -9.47 5.53 -4.67
N LEU A 31 -10.14 6.34 -5.50
CA LEU A 31 -10.66 7.65 -5.11
C LEU A 31 -11.61 7.48 -3.93
N ALA A 32 -12.64 6.64 -4.07
CA ALA A 32 -13.61 6.40 -3.00
C ALA A 32 -12.96 5.90 -1.70
N ALA A 33 -11.91 5.05 -1.80
CA ALA A 33 -11.19 4.54 -0.65
C ALA A 33 -10.37 5.61 0.11
N LEU A 34 -9.91 6.66 -0.59
CA LEU A 34 -9.08 7.71 -0.02
C LEU A 34 -9.85 8.99 0.33
N GLN A 35 -11.08 9.17 -0.17
CA GLN A 35 -11.90 10.35 0.17
C GLN A 35 -12.13 10.45 1.68
N ARG A 36 -11.91 11.63 2.25
CA ARG A 36 -12.15 12.01 3.66
C ARG A 36 -12.71 13.44 3.71
N GLU A 37 -13.24 13.85 4.86
CA GLU A 37 -13.72 15.24 5.06
C GLU A 37 -12.57 16.24 5.18
N ASP A 38 -11.40 15.80 5.65
CA ASP A 38 -10.25 16.67 5.94
C ASP A 38 -9.37 16.98 4.70
N TRP A 39 -9.53 16.24 3.60
CA TRP A 39 -8.75 16.43 2.37
C TRP A 39 -9.53 16.09 1.10
N GLU A 40 -9.14 16.71 0.00
CA GLU A 40 -9.62 16.36 -1.35
C GLU A 40 -8.66 15.38 -2.02
N VAL A 41 -9.20 14.49 -2.85
CA VAL A 41 -8.38 13.59 -3.68
C VAL A 41 -8.64 13.86 -5.16
N VAL A 42 -7.59 14.24 -5.88
CA VAL A 42 -7.61 14.42 -7.34
C VAL A 42 -6.96 13.20 -8.01
N GLY A 43 -7.60 12.66 -9.03
CA GLY A 43 -7.18 11.43 -9.71
C GLY A 43 -6.39 11.67 -11.00
N ALA A 44 -5.35 10.87 -11.21
CA ALA A 44 -4.63 10.73 -12.47
C ALA A 44 -4.48 9.24 -12.81
N SER A 45 -4.63 8.90 -14.09
CA SER A 45 -4.59 7.51 -14.57
C SER A 45 -3.26 7.10 -15.21
N THR A 46 -2.37 8.08 -15.43
CA THR A 46 -1.07 7.92 -16.10
C THR A 46 -0.01 8.81 -15.45
N VAL A 47 1.27 8.47 -15.67
CA VAL A 47 2.41 9.30 -15.25
C VAL A 47 2.33 10.70 -15.88
N THR A 48 1.91 10.80 -17.14
CA THR A 48 1.78 12.08 -17.86
C THR A 48 0.73 12.98 -17.22
N GLU A 49 -0.45 12.44 -16.90
CA GLU A 49 -1.52 13.17 -16.22
C GLU A 49 -1.08 13.62 -14.82
N ALA A 50 -0.43 12.74 -14.06
CA ALA A 50 0.10 13.09 -12.74
C ALA A 50 1.08 14.27 -12.81
N ARG A 51 2.00 14.25 -13.78
CA ARG A 51 2.94 15.37 -14.01
C ARG A 51 2.24 16.65 -14.45
N GLN A 52 1.12 16.54 -15.16
CA GLN A 52 0.33 17.72 -15.53
C GLN A 52 -0.31 18.35 -14.29
N VAL A 53 -0.95 17.55 -13.43
CA VAL A 53 -1.54 18.01 -12.17
C VAL A 53 -0.48 18.69 -11.30
N LEU A 54 0.68 18.06 -11.11
CA LEU A 54 1.78 18.63 -10.32
C LEU A 54 2.32 19.97 -10.84
N ARG A 55 2.09 20.31 -12.13
CA ARG A 55 2.48 21.62 -12.70
C ARG A 55 1.38 22.67 -12.57
N THR A 56 0.12 22.26 -12.48
CA THR A 56 -1.03 23.17 -12.52
C THR A 56 -1.68 23.37 -11.16
N GLU A 57 -1.49 22.43 -10.24
CA GLU A 57 -2.15 22.38 -8.95
C GLU A 57 -1.13 22.21 -7.82
N SER A 58 -1.44 22.77 -6.65
CA SER A 58 -0.67 22.56 -5.44
C SER A 58 -1.28 21.39 -4.69
N VAL A 59 -0.50 20.32 -4.51
CA VAL A 59 -0.92 19.14 -3.73
C VAL A 59 -0.06 19.00 -2.49
N ALA A 60 -0.65 18.47 -1.42
CA ALA A 60 0.01 18.23 -0.14
C ALA A 60 0.75 16.88 -0.10
N GLY A 61 0.46 15.97 -1.04
CA GLY A 61 1.09 14.67 -1.13
C GLY A 61 0.61 13.86 -2.32
N ILE A 62 1.29 12.75 -2.57
CA ILE A 62 1.04 11.87 -3.70
C ILE A 62 0.86 10.44 -3.18
N VAL A 63 -0.20 9.78 -3.63
CA VAL A 63 -0.42 8.34 -3.46
C VAL A 63 -0.36 7.71 -4.85
N SER A 64 0.60 6.83 -5.10
CA SER A 64 0.83 6.25 -6.42
C SER A 64 0.77 4.73 -6.39
N GLU A 65 0.08 4.15 -7.37
CA GLU A 65 0.31 2.77 -7.79
C GLU A 65 1.70 2.67 -8.45
N LEU A 66 2.33 1.50 -8.35
CA LEU A 66 3.61 1.19 -8.97
C LEU A 66 3.45 0.89 -10.46
N ALA A 67 2.48 0.04 -10.81
CA ALA A 67 2.24 -0.39 -12.18
C ALA A 67 1.28 0.58 -12.90
N LEU A 68 1.83 1.62 -13.50
CA LEU A 68 1.06 2.68 -14.17
C LEU A 68 1.11 2.53 -15.70
N SER A 69 0.15 3.17 -16.38
CA SER A 69 0.20 3.32 -17.83
C SER A 69 1.23 4.38 -18.21
N GLY A 70 2.18 4.01 -19.09
CA GLY A 70 3.21 4.91 -19.59
C GLY A 70 4.42 5.10 -18.68
N GLY A 71 4.58 4.27 -17.65
CA GLY A 71 5.75 4.27 -16.77
C GLY A 71 5.48 3.56 -15.44
N THR A 72 6.34 3.77 -14.46
CA THR A 72 6.19 3.23 -13.10
C THR A 72 6.00 4.33 -12.06
N GLY A 73 5.41 3.97 -10.91
CA GLY A 73 5.34 4.86 -9.75
C GLY A 73 6.72 5.27 -9.22
N LEU A 74 7.76 4.45 -9.42
CA LEU A 74 9.14 4.79 -9.05
C LEU A 74 9.75 5.82 -10.01
N GLU A 75 9.53 5.70 -11.32
CA GLU A 75 9.94 6.72 -12.29
C GLU A 75 9.25 8.07 -12.00
N LEU A 76 7.97 8.04 -11.59
CA LEU A 76 7.27 9.25 -11.14
C LEU A 76 7.92 9.84 -9.87
N LEU A 77 8.26 8.99 -8.89
CA LEU A 77 8.94 9.42 -7.66
C LEU A 77 10.28 10.10 -7.95
N GLU A 78 11.11 9.52 -8.82
CA GLU A 78 12.40 10.09 -9.21
C GLU A 78 12.22 11.53 -9.74
N VAL A 79 11.29 11.72 -10.66
CA VAL A 79 10.99 13.05 -11.24
C VAL A 79 10.44 14.01 -10.18
N VAL A 80 9.58 13.56 -9.27
CA VAL A 80 9.06 14.40 -8.19
C VAL A 80 10.21 14.86 -7.29
N ARG A 81 11.14 13.97 -6.93
CA ARG A 81 12.29 14.27 -6.07
C ARG A 81 13.30 15.23 -6.68
N GLU A 82 13.35 15.34 -8.00
CA GLU A 82 14.16 16.39 -8.66
C GLU A 82 13.65 17.81 -8.38
N THR A 83 12.37 17.95 -8.02
CA THR A 83 11.70 19.26 -7.93
C THR A 83 10.99 19.52 -6.59
N SER A 84 10.79 18.48 -5.77
CA SER A 84 9.95 18.55 -4.58
C SER A 84 10.19 17.43 -3.56
N ASP A 85 10.06 17.78 -2.27
CA ASP A 85 10.10 16.85 -1.14
C ASP A 85 8.71 16.39 -0.69
N LEU A 86 7.69 16.51 -1.55
CA LEU A 86 6.33 16.11 -1.22
C LEU A 86 6.25 14.68 -0.67
N PRO A 87 5.42 14.43 0.36
CA PRO A 87 5.10 13.09 0.80
C PRO A 87 4.68 12.21 -0.38
N PHE A 88 5.35 11.08 -0.55
CA PHE A 88 5.08 10.13 -1.64
C PHE A 88 4.85 8.75 -1.06
N VAL A 89 3.62 8.25 -1.22
CA VAL A 89 3.20 6.93 -0.75
C VAL A 89 3.02 6.01 -1.94
N LEU A 90 3.78 4.92 -1.99
CA LEU A 90 3.48 3.84 -2.92
C LEU A 90 2.39 2.95 -2.32
N TRP A 91 1.21 2.95 -2.93
CA TRP A 91 0.09 2.11 -2.55
C TRP A 91 -0.23 1.15 -3.70
N THR A 92 0.26 -0.09 -3.63
CA THR A 92 0.34 -0.99 -4.80
C THR A 92 -0.12 -2.43 -4.56
N ASP A 93 -0.83 -3.01 -5.54
CA ASP A 93 -1.15 -4.45 -5.58
C ASP A 93 0.04 -5.32 -6.04
N ALA A 94 0.94 -4.72 -6.83
CA ALA A 94 2.07 -5.36 -7.51
C ALA A 94 3.32 -5.52 -6.62
N GLY A 95 3.20 -5.17 -5.34
CA GLY A 95 4.29 -5.22 -4.39
C GLY A 95 4.84 -6.62 -4.10
N ASP A 96 6.16 -6.73 -3.99
CA ASP A 96 6.85 -7.84 -3.33
C ASP A 96 8.00 -7.29 -2.45
N GLU A 97 8.80 -8.18 -1.86
CA GLU A 97 9.90 -7.79 -0.98
C GLU A 97 10.99 -7.00 -1.71
N THR A 98 11.27 -7.36 -2.97
CA THR A 98 12.26 -6.67 -3.81
C THR A 98 11.78 -5.24 -4.09
N VAL A 99 10.54 -5.10 -4.52
CA VAL A 99 9.89 -3.81 -4.79
C VAL A 99 9.87 -2.92 -3.56
N ALA A 100 9.62 -3.49 -2.37
CA ALA A 100 9.65 -2.73 -1.12
C ALA A 100 11.06 -2.17 -0.84
N GLY A 101 12.10 -2.98 -1.07
CA GLY A 101 13.49 -2.54 -0.94
C GLY A 101 13.85 -1.41 -1.90
N GLU A 102 13.46 -1.54 -3.17
CA GLU A 102 13.67 -0.50 -4.20
C GLU A 102 12.94 0.79 -3.86
N ALA A 103 11.68 0.70 -3.40
CA ALA A 103 10.90 1.86 -2.99
C ALA A 103 11.55 2.64 -1.84
N ILE A 104 12.03 1.93 -0.82
CA ILE A 104 12.74 2.54 0.32
C ILE A 104 14.04 3.20 -0.15
N ALA A 105 14.80 2.52 -1.01
CA ALA A 105 16.05 3.05 -1.56
C ALA A 105 15.81 4.30 -2.42
N ALA A 106 14.69 4.36 -3.15
CA ALA A 106 14.28 5.50 -3.96
C ALA A 106 13.71 6.68 -3.13
N GLY A 107 13.53 6.52 -1.81
CA GLY A 107 13.09 7.60 -0.92
C GLY A 107 11.58 7.84 -0.92
N VAL A 108 10.78 6.77 -1.03
CA VAL A 108 9.35 6.88 -0.69
C VAL A 108 9.18 7.32 0.76
N THR A 109 8.12 8.09 1.02
CA THR A 109 7.74 8.42 2.38
C THR A 109 7.16 7.20 3.08
N HIS A 110 6.27 6.46 2.38
CA HIS A 110 5.74 5.18 2.86
C HIS A 110 5.52 4.22 1.69
N TYR A 111 5.58 2.93 2.01
CA TYR A 111 5.20 1.85 1.12
C TYR A 111 4.07 1.05 1.78
N VAL A 112 2.96 0.89 1.07
CA VAL A 112 1.75 0.23 1.53
C VAL A 112 1.31 -0.80 0.48
N PRO A 113 1.52 -2.11 0.70
CA PRO A 113 0.98 -3.11 -0.20
C PRO A 113 -0.55 -3.18 -0.06
N ARG A 114 -1.29 -3.17 -1.18
CA ARG A 114 -2.77 -3.27 -1.24
C ARG A 114 -3.31 -4.69 -0.97
N ARG A 115 -2.54 -5.52 -0.26
CA ARG A 115 -2.88 -6.93 -0.04
C ARG A 115 -3.75 -7.13 1.18
N GLU A 116 -4.72 -8.04 1.04
CA GLU A 116 -5.42 -8.67 2.14
C GLU A 116 -4.45 -9.55 2.95
N GLY A 117 -3.89 -9.00 4.03
CA GLY A 117 -3.26 -9.75 5.12
C GLY A 117 -2.04 -10.62 4.78
N PRO A 118 -1.30 -11.06 5.80
CA PRO A 118 -0.19 -11.97 5.60
C PRO A 118 -0.73 -13.34 5.14
N ARG A 119 -0.40 -13.73 3.91
CA ARG A 119 -0.33 -15.15 3.57
C ARG A 119 0.92 -15.72 4.21
N TRP A 120 0.85 -15.94 5.53
CA TRP A 120 1.62 -17.01 6.11
C TRP A 120 1.15 -18.28 5.40
N SER A 121 1.90 -18.75 4.39
CA SER A 121 1.84 -20.18 4.13
C SER A 121 2.27 -20.79 5.45
N SER A 122 1.35 -21.51 6.09
CA SER A 122 1.67 -22.44 7.13
C SER A 122 2.65 -23.45 6.53
N SER A 123 3.94 -23.10 6.44
CA SER A 123 4.98 -24.09 6.58
C SER A 123 4.92 -24.49 8.03
N ASP A 124 3.92 -25.34 8.32
CA ASP A 124 3.86 -26.19 9.48
C ASP A 124 5.17 -26.98 9.48
N SER A 125 6.14 -26.39 10.16
CA SER A 125 7.47 -26.91 10.35
C SER A 125 7.47 -27.45 11.76
N GLY A 126 7.31 -28.78 11.87
CA GLY A 126 7.77 -29.50 13.06
C GLY A 126 6.81 -30.51 13.66
N THR A 127 7.03 -31.76 13.25
CA THR A 127 7.07 -32.93 14.15
C THR A 127 5.76 -33.43 14.75
N ARG A 128 5.22 -34.51 14.15
CA ARG A 128 4.62 -35.62 14.91
C ARG A 128 4.57 -36.93 14.10
N SER A 129 5.73 -37.48 13.76
CA SER A 129 5.81 -38.90 13.42
C SER A 129 5.82 -39.73 14.72
N ARG A 130 4.64 -40.06 15.24
CA ARG A 130 4.51 -41.20 16.16
C ARG A 130 4.30 -42.46 15.31
N ARG A 131 5.38 -43.20 15.11
CA ARG A 131 5.33 -44.57 14.58
C ARG A 131 4.69 -45.45 15.66
N VAL A 132 3.54 -46.05 15.37
CA VAL A 132 3.05 -47.21 16.13
C VAL A 132 3.77 -48.45 15.58
N ALA A 133 4.50 -49.15 16.43
CA ALA A 133 5.02 -50.47 16.11
C ALA A 133 3.88 -51.50 16.24
N PRO A 134 3.66 -52.40 15.27
CA PRO A 134 2.90 -53.61 15.54
C PRO A 134 3.79 -54.54 16.39
N GLY A 135 3.52 -54.57 17.69
CA GLY A 135 4.07 -55.55 18.61
C GLY A 135 3.40 -56.91 18.39
N VAL A 136 4.22 -57.88 17.99
CA VAL A 136 4.19 -59.32 18.27
C VAL A 136 2.87 -59.93 18.78
N THR A 137 2.28 -60.84 17.99
CA THR A 137 1.48 -61.93 18.54
C THR A 137 2.29 -63.21 18.52
N ALA A 138 2.42 -63.81 19.71
CA ALA A 138 3.19 -65.00 19.98
C ALA A 138 2.60 -66.24 19.29
N SER A 139 3.49 -67.14 18.86
CA SER A 139 3.15 -68.52 18.55
C SER A 139 2.90 -69.32 19.83
N SER A 140 1.85 -70.12 19.87
CA SER A 140 1.81 -71.35 20.68
C SER A 140 0.88 -72.36 20.02
N SER A 141 1.48 -73.33 19.34
CA SER A 141 0.87 -74.61 19.01
C SER A 141 0.75 -75.44 20.29
N THR A 142 -0.43 -75.96 20.60
CA THR A 142 -0.63 -77.03 21.58
C THR A 142 -1.84 -77.84 21.15
N THR A 143 -1.60 -79.06 20.68
CA THR A 143 -2.60 -80.13 20.71
C THR A 143 -1.88 -81.44 20.99
N PRO A 144 -2.26 -82.19 22.04
CA PRO A 144 -1.77 -83.54 22.29
C PRO A 144 -2.35 -84.56 21.31
#